data_AF-A0A9P4PVL5-F1
#
_entry.id   AF-A0A9P4PVL5-F1
#
_cell.length_a   1.000
_cell.length_b   1.000
_cell.length_c   1.000
_cell.angle_alpha   90.00
_cell.angle_beta   90.00
_cell.angle_gamma   90.00
#
_symmetry.space_group_name_H-M   'P 1'
#
loop_
_entity.id
_entity.type
_entity.pdbx_description
1 polymer ?
#
loop_
_entity_poly.entity_id
_entity_poly.type
_entity_poly.pdbx_seq_one_letter_code
_entity_poly.pdbx_strand_id
1 'polypeptide(L)'
;AIAIVFWQLGGAVAVSIGQTLLLNDLHFNVPKYTSAVAPKYIINAGAGGIAAIAQSPPVLRQLREAYAESLKGTFVLALVKTCLALPFTAGMQWLNINEVAEERR
;
A
#
# COMPACT_ATOMS: atom_id res chain seq x y z
N ALA A 1 -13.08 -23.46 -5.70
CA ALA A 1 -11.84 -23.17 -6.46
C ALA A 1 -11.81 -21.74 -6.99
N ILE A 2 -12.79 -21.33 -7.81
CA ILE A 2 -12.83 -20.00 -8.46
C ILE A 2 -12.76 -18.83 -7.45
N ALA A 3 -13.53 -18.87 -6.36
CA ALA A 3 -13.52 -17.82 -5.34
C ALA A 3 -12.14 -17.61 -4.67
N ILE A 4 -11.38 -18.69 -4.47
CA ILE A 4 -10.05 -18.63 -3.85
C ILE A 4 -9.06 -17.93 -4.79
N VAL A 5 -9.14 -18.23 -6.09
CA VAL A 5 -8.31 -17.59 -7.11
C VAL A 5 -8.56 -16.08 -7.15
N PHE A 6 -9.82 -15.65 -7.12
CA PHE A 6 -10.15 -14.21 -7.10
C PHE A 6 -9.69 -13.51 -5.82
N TRP A 7 -9.74 -14.19 -4.67
CA TRP A 7 -9.25 -13.61 -3.42
C TRP A 7 -7.73 -13.44 -3.42
N GLN A 8 -6.99 -14.45 -3.87
CA GLN A 8 -5.53 -14.39 -4.00
C GLN A 8 -5.09 -13.37 -5.07
N LEU A 9 -5.80 -13.33 -6.21
CA LEU A 9 -5.57 -12.35 -7.27
C LEU A 9 -5.78 -10.92 -6.75
N GLY A 10 -6.88 -10.67 -6.05
CA GLY A 10 -7.17 -9.36 -5.48
C GLY A 10 -6.09 -8.89 -4.50
N GLY A 11 -5.62 -9.78 -3.62
CA GLY A 11 -4.51 -9.51 -2.71
C GLY A 11 -3.21 -9.19 -3.45
N ALA A 12 -2.83 -10.02 -4.42
CA ALA A 12 -1.59 -9.85 -5.18
C ALA A 12 -1.59 -8.55 -6.00
N VAL A 13 -2.70 -8.25 -6.67
CA VAL A 13 -2.86 -7.01 -7.46
C VAL A 13 -2.83 -5.78 -6.54
N ALA A 14 -3.51 -5.83 -5.39
CA ALA A 14 -3.49 -4.73 -4.43
C ALA A 14 -2.08 -4.42 -3.92
N VAL A 15 -1.31 -5.45 -3.57
CA VAL A 15 0.08 -5.32 -3.12
C VAL A 15 0.96 -4.75 -4.23
N SER A 16 0.85 -5.25 -5.46
CA SER A 16 1.63 -4.77 -6.60
C SER A 16 1.38 -3.29 -6.90
N ILE A 17 0.12 -2.86 -6.86
CA ILE A 17 -0.24 -1.44 -7.03
C ILE A 17 0.31 -0.59 -5.88
N GLY A 18 0.14 -1.04 -4.63
CA GLY A 18 0.65 -0.32 -3.45
C GLY A 18 2.17 -0.13 -3.49
N GLN A 19 2.89 -1.19 -3.88
CA GLN A 19 4.35 -1.14 -4.02
C GLN A 19 4.77 -0.19 -5.15
N THR A 20 4.09 -0.22 -6.30
CA THR A 20 4.39 0.67 -7.43
C THR A 20 4.18 2.14 -7.07
N LEU A 21 3.07 2.46 -6.39
CA LEU A 21 2.78 3.82 -5.93
C LEU A 21 3.82 4.30 -4.92
N LEU A 22 4.14 3.48 -3.92
CA LEU A 22 5.14 3.82 -2.92
C LEU A 22 6.53 4.08 -3.54
N LEU A 23 6.93 3.25 -4.51
CA LEU A 23 8.21 3.44 -5.22
C LEU A 23 8.23 4.76 -6.01
N ASN A 24 7.14 5.08 -6.69
CA ASN A 24 7.03 6.31 -7.45
C ASN A 24 7.04 7.55 -6.53
N ASP A 25 6.27 7.51 -5.43
CA ASP A 25 6.24 8.57 -4.43
C ASP A 25 7.62 8.76 -3.78
N LEU A 26 8.31 7.67 -3.42
CA LEU A 26 9.63 7.73 -2.81
C LEU A 26 10.68 8.27 -3.79
N HIS A 27 10.60 7.92 -5.08
CA HIS A 27 11.45 8.50 -6.11
C HIS A 27 11.27 10.02 -6.26
N PHE A 28 10.03 10.52 -6.07
CA PHE A 28 9.71 11.93 -6.21
C PHE A 28 10.01 12.73 -4.93
N ASN A 29 9.73 12.17 -3.75
CA ASN A 29 9.86 12.87 -2.48
C ASN A 29 11.28 12.85 -1.89
N VAL A 30 12.02 11.75 -2.01
CA VAL A 30 13.41 11.69 -1.50
C VAL A 30 14.29 12.87 -1.95
N PRO A 31 14.37 13.21 -3.26
CA PRO A 31 15.22 14.31 -3.71
C PRO A 31 14.78 15.69 -3.22
N LYS A 32 13.53 15.86 -2.76
CA LYS A 32 13.05 17.11 -2.15
C LYS A 32 13.56 17.33 -0.73
N TYR A 33 13.75 16.23 0.02
CA TYR A 33 14.13 16.29 1.43
C TYR A 33 15.62 16.10 1.65
N THR A 34 16.32 15.37 0.78
CA THR A 34 17.77 15.22 0.88
C THR A 34 18.43 14.98 -0.48
N SER A 35 19.51 15.71 -0.76
CA SER A 35 20.43 15.41 -1.87
C SER A 35 21.56 14.47 -1.46
N ALA A 36 21.68 14.16 -0.16
CA ALA A 36 22.81 13.42 0.39
C ALA A 36 22.73 11.90 0.11
N VAL A 37 21.53 11.36 -0.11
CA VAL A 37 21.31 9.92 -0.31
C VAL A 37 20.45 9.69 -1.55
N ALA A 38 20.95 8.88 -2.48
CA ALA A 38 20.20 8.55 -3.68
C ALA A 38 18.96 7.68 -3.36
N PRO A 39 17.80 7.90 -4.02
CA PRO A 39 16.55 7.17 -3.77
C PRO A 39 16.69 5.65 -3.81
N LYS A 40 17.54 5.14 -4.71
CA LYS A 40 17.81 3.70 -4.88
C LYS A 40 18.29 3.01 -3.61
N TYR A 41 19.09 3.67 -2.78
CA TYR A 41 19.62 3.07 -1.56
C TYR A 41 18.54 2.96 -0.49
N ILE A 42 17.63 3.94 -0.43
CA ILE A 42 16.52 3.96 0.52
C ILE A 42 15.46 2.93 0.13
N ILE A 43 15.18 2.80 -1.17
CA ILE A 43 14.29 1.77 -1.71
C ILE A 43 14.81 0.36 -1.36
N ASN A 44 16.11 0.11 -1.56
CA ASN A 44 16.70 -1.21 -1.35
C ASN A 44 16.83 -1.56 0.15
N ALA A 45 17.10 -0.57 1.00
CA ALA A 45 17.22 -0.78 2.43
C ALA A 45 15.88 -0.83 3.18
N GLY A 46 14.83 -0.25 2.58
CA GLY A 46 13.51 -0.14 3.19
C GLY A 46 13.49 0.70 4.46
N ALA A 47 12.32 0.78 5.11
CA ALA A 47 12.11 1.60 6.31
C ALA A 47 13.04 1.21 7.48
N GLY A 48 13.37 -0.08 7.61
CA GLY A 48 14.24 -0.60 8.68
C GLY A 48 15.72 -0.26 8.47
N GLY A 49 16.17 -0.13 7.22
CA GLY A 49 17.58 0.12 6.89
C GLY A 49 17.96 1.60 6.80
N ILE A 50 17.00 2.54 6.91
CA ILE A 50 17.27 3.98 6.81
C ILE A 50 18.27 4.46 7.87
N ALA A 51 18.23 3.88 9.08
CA ALA A 51 19.16 4.20 10.17
C ALA A 51 20.61 3.80 9.84
N ALA A 52 20.82 2.77 9.02
CA ALA A 52 22.15 2.33 8.61
C ALA A 52 22.74 3.19 7.47
N ILE A 53 21.89 3.87 6.69
CA ILE A 53 22.33 4.70 5.56
C ILE A 53 22.50 6.17 5.97
N ALA A 54 21.73 6.63 6.96
CA ALA A 54 21.81 8.00 7.41
C ALA A 54 23.12 8.24 8.19
N GLN A 55 24.09 8.85 7.51
CA GLN A 55 25.39 9.21 8.09
C GLN A 55 25.29 10.28 9.20
N SER A 56 24.14 10.97 9.34
CA SER A 56 23.93 11.98 10.37
C SER A 56 22.50 11.98 10.94
N PRO A 57 22.31 12.29 12.25
CA PRO A 57 21.00 12.37 12.90
C PRO A 57 19.97 13.31 12.25
N PRO A 58 20.32 14.50 11.73
CA PRO A 58 19.34 15.39 11.09
C PRO A 58 18.85 14.84 9.74
N VAL A 59 19.75 14.20 8.97
CA VAL A 59 19.41 13.58 7.68
C VAL A 59 18.50 12.37 7.91
N LEU A 60 18.70 11.60 8.98
CA LEU A 60 17.82 10.50 9.37
C LEU A 60 16.38 10.96 9.61
N ARG A 61 16.19 12.12 10.25
CA ARG A 61 14.85 12.66 10.51
C ARG A 61 14.16 13.12 9.23
N GLN A 62 14.87 13.84 8.36
CA GLN A 62 14.34 14.27 7.05
C GLN A 62 13.96 13.08 6.16
N LEU A 63 14.76 12.01 6.17
CA LEU A 63 14.46 10.77 5.45
C LEU A 63 13.20 10.07 5.98
N ARG A 64 13.02 10.02 7.31
CA ARG A 64 11.81 9.44 7.91
C ARG A 64 10.57 10.26 7.59
N GLU A 65 10.67 11.59 7.61
CA GLU A 65 9.58 12.49 7.24
C GLU A 65 9.19 12.30 5.76
N ALA A 66 10.19 12.25 4.85
CA ALA A 66 9.98 11.99 3.43
C ALA A 66 9.29 10.64 3.16
N TYR A 67 9.72 9.58 3.88
CA TYR A 67 9.14 8.25 3.77
C TYR A 67 7.70 8.21 4.31
N ALA A 68 7.44 8.87 5.44
CA ALA A 68 6.11 8.97 6.03
C ALA A 68 5.14 9.74 5.12
N GLU A 69 5.59 10.80 4.45
CA GLU A 69 4.77 11.53 3.50
C GLU A 69 4.45 10.69 2.25
N SER A 70 5.44 9.95 1.74
CA SER A 70 5.25 9.03 0.60
C SER A 70 4.21 7.95 0.95
N LEU A 71 4.28 7.40 2.17
CA LEU A 71 3.27 6.46 2.65
C LEU A 71 1.86 7.07 2.72
N LYS A 72 1.74 8.31 3.22
CA LYS A 72 0.43 8.99 3.29
C LYS A 72 -0.22 9.07 1.91
N GLY A 73 0.54 9.46 0.87
CA GLY A 73 0.03 9.51 -0.50
C GLY A 73 -0.51 8.15 -0.98
N THR A 74 0.26 7.09 -0.76
CA THR A 74 -0.14 5.73 -1.10
C THR A 74 -1.39 5.26 -0.33
N PHE A 75 -1.49 5.56 0.97
CA PHE A 75 -2.67 5.19 1.78
C PHE A 75 -3.94 5.95 1.41
N VAL A 76 -3.83 7.22 1.03
CA VAL A 76 -4.99 8.00 0.55
C VAL A 76 -5.56 7.39 -0.72
N LEU A 77 -4.71 7.00 -1.68
CA LEU A 77 -5.16 6.30 -2.89
C LEU A 77 -5.77 4.93 -2.59
N ALA A 78 -5.26 4.22 -1.58
CA ALA A 78 -5.86 2.97 -1.11
C ALA A 78 -7.26 3.20 -0.53
N LEU A 79 -7.44 4.24 0.30
CA LEU A 79 -8.74 4.62 0.87
C LEU A 79 -9.76 4.97 -0.21
N VAL A 80 -9.37 5.76 -1.22
CA VAL A 80 -10.25 6.10 -2.35
C VAL A 80 -10.73 4.84 -3.08
N LYS A 81 -9.83 3.88 -3.34
CA LYS A 81 -10.19 2.61 -3.96
C LYS A 81 -11.15 1.79 -3.11
N THR A 82 -10.95 1.75 -1.79
CA THR A 82 -11.88 1.09 -0.86
C THR A 82 -13.25 1.76 -0.87
N CYS A 83 -13.31 3.10 -0.84
CA CYS A 83 -14.57 3.85 -0.94
C CYS A 83 -15.31 3.57 -2.24
N LEU A 84 -14.61 3.44 -3.37
CA LEU A 84 -15.20 3.06 -4.65
C LEU A 84 -15.71 1.62 -4.68
N ALA A 85 -15.17 0.72 -3.85
CA ALA A 85 -15.62 -0.67 -3.76
C ALA A 85 -16.91 -0.82 -2.91
N LEU A 86 -17.17 0.10 -1.97
CA LEU A 86 -18.35 0.07 -1.09
C LEU A 86 -19.70 -0.04 -1.84
N PRO A 87 -20.00 0.75 -2.90
CA PRO A 87 -21.27 0.64 -3.61
C PRO A 87 -21.45 -0.72 -4.29
N PHE A 88 -20.38 -1.34 -4.78
CA PHE A 88 -20.43 -2.67 -5.38
C PHE A 88 -20.74 -3.75 -4.34
N THR A 89 -20.16 -3.64 -3.14
CA THR A 89 -20.47 -4.55 -2.03
C THR A 89 -21.88 -4.37 -1.50
N ALA A 90 -22.36 -3.13 -1.42
CA ALA A 90 -23.73 -2.84 -0.98
C ALA A 90 -24.79 -3.40 -1.95
N GLY A 91 -24.49 -3.44 -3.26
CA GLY A 91 -25.36 -4.00 -4.29
C GLY A 91 -25.34 -5.53 -4.41
N MET A 92 -24.44 -6.23 -3.72
CA MET A 92 -24.46 -7.69 -3.70
C MET A 92 -25.60 -8.20 -2.81
N GLN A 93 -26.32 -9.23 -3.28
CA GLN A 93 -27.30 -9.91 -2.45
C GLN A 93 -26.58 -10.56 -1.27
N TRP A 94 -26.88 -10.10 -0.06
CA TRP A 94 -26.39 -10.67 1.19
C TRP A 94 -27.13 -11.99 1.47
N LEU A 95 -26.88 -13.00 0.65
CA LEU A 95 -27.47 -14.32 0.81
C LEU A 95 -26.86 -14.98 2.06
N ASN A 96 -27.70 -15.22 3.05
CA ASN A 96 -27.31 -15.94 4.25
C ASN A 96 -27.14 -17.43 3.89
N ILE A 97 -25.92 -17.93 4.06
CA ILE A 97 -25.56 -19.32 3.73
C ILE A 97 -26.45 -20.33 4.47
N ASN A 98 -26.91 -20.02 5.68
CA ASN A 98 -27.77 -20.91 6.46
C ASN A 98 -29.18 -21.01 5.86
N GLU A 99 -29.73 -19.89 5.37
CA GLU A 99 -31.08 -19.81 4.79
C GLU A 99 -31.13 -20.51 3.44
N VAL A 100 -30.10 -20.30 2.60
CA VAL A 100 -29.95 -20.99 1.31
C VAL A 100 -29.67 -22.50 1.48
N ALA A 101 -29.06 -22.90 2.60
CA ALA A 101 -28.82 -24.31 2.90
C ALA A 101 -30.08 -25.03 3.38
N GLU A 102 -30.99 -24.36 4.09
CA GLU A 102 -32.30 -24.90 4.46
C GLU A 102 -33.25 -25.02 3.26
N GLU A 103 -33.26 -24.03 2.36
CA GLU A 103 -34.13 -24.05 1.16
C GLU A 103 -33.76 -25.15 0.14
N ARG A 104 -32.53 -25.67 0.19
CA ARG A 104 -32.05 -26.77 -0.68
C ARG A 104 -32.16 -28.16 -0.07
N ARG A 105 -32.75 -28.28 1.12
CA ARG A 105 -32.90 -29.55 1.84
C ARG A 105 -34.26 -30.20 1.60
#